data_AF-A0AAV8Z340-F1
#
_entry.id   AF-A0AAV8Z340-F1
#
_cell.length_a   1.000
_cell.length_b   1.000
_cell.length_c   1.000
_cell.angle_alpha   90.00
_cell.angle_beta   90.00
_cell.angle_gamma   90.00
#
_symmetry.space_group_name_H-M   'P 1'
#
loop_
_entity.id
_entity.type
_entity.pdbx_description
1 polymer ?
#
loop_
_entity_poly.entity_id
_entity_poly.type
_entity_poly.pdbx_seq_one_letter_code
_entity_poly.pdbx_strand_id
1 'polypeptide(L)'
;MYRLYADYCKSKNLTVRNEFVYRKIFVEEFNLAFYKPHLDTCGKCDKYMVKLKYADSEAIRTQIQKERDSHLDLAESSYAQKRIDKESSRNNGKTITASFDLQKCLPTPFLSSGVSFYKRQLWTYNLTIHQTGRESPLAPLCYLWNETIAARGVDEVRSKSSWKSFFYKERFDQEDFKVIDFNKKTRHTVFVDNIPPTNNEPLPVSTEKLKDLKSLMCFIDKGSRQYYAEYIKKILSNEDVIDYLPDEVESDSE
;
A
#
# COMPACT_ATOMS: atom_id res chain seq x y z
N MET A 1 0.68 -20.23 14.08
CA MET A 1 -0.57 -21.03 14.04
C MET A 1 -0.71 -21.97 15.22
N TYR A 2 0.24 -22.87 15.52
CA TYR A 2 0.14 -23.73 16.71
C TYR A 2 -0.11 -22.97 18.03
N ARG A 3 0.58 -21.83 18.25
CA ARG A 3 0.34 -20.96 19.42
C ARG A 3 -1.12 -20.50 19.52
N LEU A 4 -1.71 -20.07 18.41
CA LEU A 4 -3.12 -19.65 18.36
C LEU A 4 -4.08 -20.82 18.60
N TYR A 5 -3.75 -22.02 18.11
CA TYR A 5 -4.48 -23.24 18.44
C TYR A 5 -4.43 -23.55 19.94
N ALA A 6 -3.25 -23.43 20.56
CA ALA A 6 -3.08 -23.65 21.99
C ALA A 6 -3.86 -22.62 22.81
N ASP A 7 -3.83 -21.35 22.40
CA ASP A 7 -4.59 -20.27 23.07
C ASP A 7 -6.11 -20.44 22.89
N TYR A 8 -6.56 -20.90 21.72
CA TYR A 8 -7.96 -21.26 21.48
C TYR A 8 -8.42 -22.46 22.34
N CYS A 9 -7.58 -23.49 22.45
CA CYS A 9 -7.89 -24.63 23.31
C CYS A 9 -7.96 -24.22 24.78
N LYS A 10 -7.06 -23.34 25.24
CA LYS A 10 -7.12 -22.77 26.59
C LYS A 10 -8.39 -21.96 26.81
N SER A 11 -8.81 -21.12 25.87
CA SER A 11 -10.04 -20.31 26.02
C SER A 11 -11.33 -21.14 25.99
N LYS A 12 -11.29 -22.36 25.46
CA LYS A 12 -12.41 -23.31 25.41
C LYS A 12 -12.29 -24.47 26.42
N ASN A 13 -11.31 -24.44 27.32
CA ASN A 13 -11.00 -25.53 28.26
C ASN A 13 -10.80 -26.91 27.58
N LEU A 14 -10.21 -26.91 26.38
CA LEU A 14 -9.86 -28.12 25.63
C LEU A 14 -8.40 -28.52 25.90
N THR A 15 -8.14 -29.83 25.86
CA THR A 15 -6.78 -30.35 26.00
C THR A 15 -5.94 -30.03 24.76
N VAL A 16 -4.86 -29.27 24.96
CA VAL A 16 -3.89 -28.95 23.90
C VAL A 16 -3.11 -30.21 23.53
N ARG A 17 -3.12 -30.59 22.25
CA ARG A 17 -2.26 -31.68 21.74
C ARG A 17 -0.89 -31.14 21.34
N ASN A 18 0.13 -32.02 21.35
CA ASN A 18 1.51 -31.68 21.02
C ASN A 18 1.63 -31.07 19.60
N GLU A 19 2.55 -30.13 19.42
CA GLU A 19 2.83 -29.45 18.16
C GLU A 19 3.14 -30.44 17.02
N PHE A 20 3.82 -31.55 17.33
CA PHE A 20 4.09 -32.58 16.34
C PHE A 20 2.80 -33.16 15.74
N VAL A 21 1.82 -33.50 16.59
CA VAL A 21 0.53 -34.07 16.14
C VAL A 21 -0.26 -33.00 15.37
N TYR A 22 -0.28 -31.76 15.86
CA TYR A 22 -0.92 -30.64 15.17
C TYR A 22 -0.34 -30.44 13.76
N ARG A 23 1.00 -30.42 13.62
CA ARG A 23 1.65 -30.27 12.32
C ARG A 23 1.41 -31.46 11.41
N LYS A 24 1.47 -32.69 11.95
CA LYS A 24 1.23 -33.91 11.19
C LYS A 24 -0.16 -33.89 10.55
N ILE A 25 -1.20 -33.60 11.33
CA ILE A 25 -2.58 -33.48 10.84
C ILE A 25 -2.68 -32.41 9.75
N PHE A 26 -2.19 -31.19 10.01
CA PHE A 26 -2.30 -30.08 9.06
C PHE A 26 -1.58 -30.35 7.72
N VAL A 27 -0.40 -30.98 7.77
CA VAL A 27 0.43 -31.21 6.58
C VAL A 27 0.02 -32.50 5.86
N GLU A 28 -0.21 -33.60 6.57
CA GLU A 28 -0.45 -34.91 5.94
C GLU A 28 -1.93 -35.15 5.64
N GLU A 29 -2.86 -34.71 6.49
CA GLU A 29 -4.30 -34.98 6.31
C GLU A 29 -5.00 -33.87 5.52
N PHE A 30 -4.60 -32.61 5.73
CA PHE A 30 -5.21 -31.46 5.06
C PHE A 30 -4.35 -30.86 3.94
N ASN A 31 -3.10 -31.30 3.78
CA ASN A 31 -2.14 -30.74 2.81
C ASN A 31 -1.99 -29.20 2.91
N LEU A 32 -2.10 -28.67 4.13
CA LEU A 32 -1.97 -27.25 4.41
C LEU A 32 -0.56 -26.94 4.90
N ALA A 33 0.21 -26.26 4.04
CA ALA A 33 1.51 -25.70 4.40
C ALA A 33 1.37 -24.21 4.71
N PHE A 34 1.88 -23.77 5.86
CA PHE A 34 1.96 -22.35 6.18
C PHE A 34 3.20 -21.78 5.52
N TYR A 35 3.01 -21.13 4.37
CA TYR A 35 4.06 -20.33 3.75
C TYR A 35 4.46 -19.20 4.70
N LYS A 36 5.77 -19.04 4.94
CA LYS A 36 6.27 -17.86 5.64
C LYS A 36 6.27 -16.73 4.61
N PRO A 37 5.42 -15.71 4.75
CA PRO A 37 5.44 -14.60 3.81
C PRO A 37 6.84 -13.99 3.79
N HIS A 38 7.38 -13.72 2.60
CA HIS A 38 8.55 -12.86 2.51
C HIS A 38 8.18 -11.52 3.13
N LEU A 39 8.95 -11.12 4.14
CA LEU A 39 8.84 -9.80 4.73
C LEU A 39 9.61 -8.84 3.84
N ASP A 40 9.02 -7.69 3.54
CA ASP A 40 9.74 -6.63 2.83
C ASP A 40 10.97 -6.21 3.63
N THR A 41 12.12 -6.17 2.95
CA THR A 41 13.40 -5.79 3.54
C THR A 41 13.62 -4.29 3.44
N CYS A 42 14.31 -3.71 4.43
CA CYS A 42 14.70 -2.31 4.37
C CYS A 42 15.86 -2.15 3.38
N GLY A 43 15.67 -1.33 2.34
CA GLY A 43 16.72 -1.10 1.33
C GLY A 43 18.02 -0.50 1.88
N LYS A 44 17.99 0.19 3.03
CA LYS A 44 19.22 0.62 3.74
C LYS A 44 19.95 -0.57 4.36
N CYS A 45 19.22 -1.47 5.02
CA CYS A 45 19.79 -2.71 5.57
C CYS A 45 20.39 -3.58 4.47
N ASP A 46 19.71 -3.72 3.34
CA ASP A 46 20.22 -4.49 2.19
C ASP A 46 21.52 -3.88 1.65
N LYS A 47 21.60 -2.55 1.53
CA LYS A 47 22.83 -1.85 1.17
C LYS A 47 23.96 -2.11 2.15
N TYR A 48 23.70 -2.06 3.46
CA TYR A 48 24.71 -2.36 4.48
C TYR A 48 25.17 -3.82 4.42
N MET A 49 24.26 -4.77 4.19
CA MET A 49 24.62 -6.19 4.03
C MET A 49 25.56 -6.40 2.84
N VAL A 50 25.26 -5.77 1.69
CA VAL A 50 26.14 -5.84 0.51
C VAL A 50 27.49 -5.21 0.81
N LYS A 51 27.52 -4.01 1.41
CA LYS A 51 28.77 -3.32 1.77
C LYS A 51 29.62 -4.12 2.76
N LEU A 52 29.02 -4.77 3.75
CA LEU A 52 29.72 -5.63 4.71
C LEU A 52 30.26 -6.91 4.07
N LYS A 53 29.60 -7.44 3.03
CA LYS A 53 30.04 -8.64 2.32
C LYS A 53 31.30 -8.39 1.49
N TYR A 54 31.43 -7.20 0.92
CA TYR A 54 32.53 -6.81 0.02
C TYR A 54 33.43 -5.72 0.62
N ALA A 55 33.54 -5.65 1.95
CA ALA A 55 34.40 -4.66 2.60
C ALA A 55 35.89 -5.04 2.46
N ASP A 56 36.70 -4.12 1.93
CA ASP A 56 38.13 -4.35 1.66
C ASP A 56 39.00 -4.34 2.93
N SER A 57 38.54 -3.70 4.01
CA SER A 57 39.27 -3.61 5.28
C SER A 57 38.37 -3.70 6.51
N GLU A 58 38.95 -4.17 7.62
CA GLU A 58 38.27 -4.33 8.90
C GLU A 58 37.80 -2.98 9.49
N ALA A 59 38.54 -1.90 9.21
CA ALA A 59 38.16 -0.54 9.63
C ALA A 59 36.88 -0.07 8.93
N ILE A 60 36.76 -0.31 7.62
CA ILE A 60 35.56 0.02 6.84
C ILE A 60 34.38 -0.86 7.30
N ARG A 61 34.63 -2.14 7.55
CA ARG A 61 33.63 -3.08 8.08
C ARG A 61 33.05 -2.59 9.41
N THR A 62 33.91 -2.18 10.34
CA THR A 62 33.51 -1.64 11.65
C THR A 62 32.68 -0.37 11.52
N GLN A 63 33.05 0.54 10.61
CA GLN A 63 32.30 1.77 10.36
C GLN A 63 30.90 1.49 9.81
N ILE A 64 30.79 0.62 8.78
CA ILE A 64 29.49 0.23 8.21
C ILE A 64 28.63 -0.47 9.25
N GLN A 65 29.24 -1.30 10.11
CA GLN A 65 28.54 -1.99 11.18
C GLN A 65 27.95 -0.99 12.19
N LYS A 66 28.72 0.04 12.58
CA LYS A 66 28.25 1.12 13.46
C LYS A 66 27.09 1.92 12.84
N GLU A 67 27.16 2.23 11.55
CA GLU A 67 26.08 2.91 10.83
C GLU A 67 24.81 2.05 10.72
N ARG A 68 24.98 0.74 10.50
CA ARG A 68 23.87 -0.22 10.50
C ARG A 68 23.21 -0.29 11.88
N ASP A 69 24.00 -0.39 12.94
CA ASP A 69 23.47 -0.53 14.29
C ASP A 69 22.76 0.75 14.73
N SER A 70 23.32 1.92 14.45
CA SER A 70 22.64 3.20 14.66
C SER A 70 21.30 3.30 13.90
N HIS A 71 21.22 2.76 12.68
CA HIS A 71 19.97 2.70 11.92
C HIS A 71 18.92 1.78 12.59
N LEU A 72 19.35 0.62 13.11
CA LEU A 72 18.48 -0.32 13.82
C LEU A 72 18.00 0.26 15.15
N ASP A 73 18.89 0.91 15.91
CA ASP A 73 18.55 1.56 17.19
C ASP A 73 17.51 2.65 17.01
N LEU A 74 17.64 3.47 15.94
CA LEU A 74 16.66 4.49 15.61
C LEU A 74 15.30 3.87 15.24
N ALA A 75 15.31 2.77 14.48
CA ALA A 75 14.08 2.06 14.12
C ALA A 75 13.40 1.47 15.36
N GLU A 76 14.15 0.81 16.24
CA GLU A 76 13.64 0.26 17.50
C GLU A 76 13.08 1.35 18.41
N SER A 77 13.79 2.47 18.55
CA SER A 77 13.31 3.64 19.31
C SER A 77 11.99 4.17 18.76
N SER A 78 11.84 4.24 17.44
CA SER A 78 10.59 4.66 16.79
C SER A 78 9.45 3.68 17.06
N TYR A 79 9.72 2.37 17.01
CA TYR A 79 8.73 1.34 17.36
C TYR A 79 8.35 1.37 18.84
N ALA A 80 9.30 1.62 19.74
CA ALA A 80 9.05 1.76 21.17
C ALA A 80 8.16 2.97 21.45
N GLN A 81 8.47 4.13 20.86
CA GLN A 81 7.62 5.33 20.94
C GLN A 81 6.21 5.06 20.43
N LYS A 82 6.07 4.41 19.26
CA LYS A 82 4.76 4.03 18.71
C LYS A 82 3.96 3.13 19.67
N ARG A 83 4.61 2.23 20.41
CA ARG A 83 3.94 1.38 21.43
C ARG A 83 3.43 2.23 22.59
N ILE A 84 4.25 3.13 23.10
CA ILE A 84 3.89 4.07 24.18
C ILE A 84 2.70 4.93 23.75
N ASP A 85 2.73 5.48 22.54
CA ASP A 85 1.65 6.31 22.00
C ASP A 85 0.34 5.52 21.88
N LYS A 86 0.42 4.27 21.42
CA LYS A 86 -0.74 3.37 21.31
C LYS A 86 -1.34 3.04 22.68
N GLU A 87 -0.51 2.84 23.70
CA GLU A 87 -0.96 2.60 25.08
C GLU A 87 -1.56 3.87 25.71
N SER A 88 -0.94 5.04 25.47
CA SER A 88 -1.47 6.34 25.89
C SER A 88 -2.84 6.62 25.26
N SER A 89 -3.01 6.36 23.96
CA SER A 89 -4.28 6.53 23.24
C SER A 89 -5.38 5.56 23.71
N ARG A 90 -5.01 4.37 24.22
CA ARG A 90 -5.97 3.43 24.82
C ARG A 90 -6.51 3.93 26.15
N ASN A 91 -5.64 4.49 26.97
CA ASN A 91 -5.97 4.88 28.34
C ASN A 91 -6.55 6.30 28.43
N ASN A 92 -6.23 7.16 27.46
CA ASN A 92 -6.65 8.54 27.43
C ASN A 92 -7.62 8.79 26.26
N GLY A 93 -8.90 9.01 26.56
CA GLY A 93 -9.94 9.29 25.55
C GLY A 93 -9.75 10.60 24.77
N LYS A 94 -8.66 11.36 25.01
CA LYS A 94 -8.32 12.63 24.36
C LYS A 94 -7.28 12.50 23.25
N THR A 95 -6.59 11.37 23.12
CA THR A 95 -5.53 11.17 22.12
C THR A 95 -5.86 10.00 21.22
N ILE A 96 -5.64 10.18 19.91
CA ILE A 96 -5.87 9.16 18.89
C ILE A 96 -4.55 8.89 18.15
N THR A 97 -4.14 7.63 18.09
CA THR A 97 -3.03 7.21 17.24
C THR A 97 -3.57 6.68 15.91
N ALA A 98 -3.07 7.20 14.79
CA ALA A 98 -3.36 6.69 13.46
C ALA A 98 -2.06 6.16 12.81
N SER A 99 -2.18 5.06 12.06
CA SER A 99 -1.10 4.52 11.24
C SER A 99 -1.48 4.64 9.78
N PHE A 100 -0.53 5.08 8.96
CA PHE A 100 -0.69 5.25 7.53
C PHE A 100 0.20 4.22 6.84
N ASP A 101 -0.35 3.49 5.88
CA ASP A 101 0.41 2.55 5.06
C ASP A 101 0.04 2.74 3.58
N LEU A 102 1.06 3.00 2.76
CA LEU A 102 0.92 3.15 1.32
C LEU A 102 1.33 1.84 0.66
N GLN A 103 0.36 1.16 0.06
CA GLN A 103 0.61 -0.13 -0.59
C GLN A 103 1.56 -0.02 -1.79
N LYS A 104 2.09 -1.17 -2.21
CA LYS A 104 2.82 -1.29 -3.48
C LYS A 104 1.94 -0.80 -4.64
N CYS A 105 2.56 -0.19 -5.66
CA CYS A 105 1.86 0.22 -6.87
C CYS A 105 1.09 -0.96 -7.48
N LEU A 106 -0.22 -0.77 -7.66
CA LEU A 106 -1.11 -1.76 -8.26
C LEU A 106 -1.14 -1.52 -9.77
N PRO A 107 -0.81 -2.52 -10.60
CA PRO A 107 -0.93 -2.40 -12.04
C PRO A 107 -2.40 -2.41 -12.44
N THR A 108 -2.78 -1.46 -13.28
CA THR A 108 -4.14 -1.30 -13.80
C THR A 108 -4.07 -1.24 -15.32
N PRO A 109 -4.63 -2.21 -16.06
CA PRO A 109 -5.33 -3.42 -15.61
C PRO A 109 -4.39 -4.43 -14.92
N PHE A 110 -4.94 -5.25 -14.03
CA PHE A 110 -4.22 -6.39 -13.47
C PHE A 110 -4.21 -7.53 -14.48
N LEU A 111 -3.03 -7.87 -14.98
CA LEU A 111 -2.83 -8.91 -15.99
C LEU A 111 -1.86 -9.97 -15.46
N SER A 112 -2.17 -11.23 -15.73
CA SER A 112 -1.28 -12.37 -15.43
C SER A 112 -0.26 -12.65 -16.53
N SER A 113 -0.43 -12.04 -17.72
CA SER A 113 0.47 -12.22 -18.85
C SER A 113 1.81 -11.54 -18.62
N GLY A 114 2.91 -12.26 -18.83
CA GLY A 114 4.26 -11.71 -18.73
C GLY A 114 4.53 -10.55 -19.70
N VAL A 115 3.73 -10.39 -20.75
CA VAL A 115 3.81 -9.25 -21.68
C VAL A 115 3.61 -7.93 -20.94
N SER A 116 2.76 -7.89 -19.92
CA SER A 116 2.47 -6.64 -19.19
C SER A 116 3.68 -6.13 -18.42
N PHE A 117 4.65 -6.98 -18.08
CA PHE A 117 5.89 -6.59 -17.41
C PHE A 117 6.80 -5.73 -18.31
N TYR A 118 6.77 -5.96 -19.61
CA TYR A 118 7.57 -5.22 -20.60
C TYR A 118 6.85 -3.99 -21.17
N LYS A 119 5.68 -3.68 -20.63
CA LYS A 119 4.78 -2.63 -21.12
C LYS A 119 4.54 -1.60 -20.03
N ARG A 120 4.30 -0.35 -20.42
CA ARG A 120 4.02 0.72 -19.45
C ARG A 120 2.60 0.56 -18.88
N GLN A 121 2.51 0.04 -17.66
CA GLN A 121 1.24 -0.14 -16.95
C GLN A 121 0.82 1.15 -16.24
N LEU A 122 -0.48 1.43 -16.17
CA LEU A 122 -1.02 2.53 -15.37
C LEU A 122 -0.94 2.12 -13.89
N TRP A 123 -0.32 2.96 -13.06
CA TRP A 123 -0.22 2.67 -11.64
C TRP A 123 -1.42 3.22 -10.86
N THR A 124 -1.99 2.39 -9.99
CA THR A 124 -2.95 2.78 -8.97
C THR A 124 -2.31 2.65 -7.60
N TYR A 125 -2.50 3.67 -6.78
CA TYR A 125 -1.98 3.77 -5.43
C TYR A 125 -3.12 3.62 -4.43
N ASN A 126 -2.85 2.92 -3.33
CA ASN A 126 -3.79 2.75 -2.23
C ASN A 126 -3.13 3.21 -0.92
N LEU A 127 -3.61 4.31 -0.36
CA LEU A 127 -3.23 4.76 0.98
C LEU A 127 -4.26 4.28 1.98
N THR A 128 -3.80 3.48 2.94
CA THR A 128 -4.63 2.97 4.02
C THR A 128 -4.35 3.74 5.30
N ILE A 129 -5.41 4.16 5.97
CA ILE A 129 -5.37 4.86 7.25
C ILE A 129 -6.10 3.99 8.26
N HIS A 130 -5.36 3.56 9.29
CA HIS A 130 -5.88 2.71 10.34
C HIS A 130 -5.75 3.39 11.70
N GLN A 131 -6.89 3.62 12.36
CA GLN A 131 -6.91 4.09 13.73
C GLN A 131 -6.44 2.97 14.67
N THR A 132 -5.34 3.22 15.36
CA THR A 132 -4.66 2.23 16.19
C THR A 132 -4.88 2.62 17.65
N GLY A 133 -5.52 1.77 18.46
CA GLY A 133 -5.64 2.03 19.91
C GLY A 133 -7.05 1.97 20.51
N ARG A 134 -8.12 1.75 19.73
CA ARG A 134 -9.43 1.41 20.31
C ARG A 134 -9.57 -0.10 20.57
N GLU A 135 -10.41 -0.48 21.53
CA GLU A 135 -10.83 -1.87 21.75
C GLU A 135 -11.69 -2.40 20.60
N SER A 136 -12.49 -1.53 19.98
CA SER A 136 -13.20 -1.81 18.73
C SER A 136 -12.55 -1.03 17.57
N PRO A 137 -11.78 -1.70 16.69
CA PRO A 137 -11.18 -1.04 15.53
C PRO A 137 -12.27 -0.64 14.53
N LEU A 138 -12.30 0.63 14.15
CA LEU A 138 -13.04 1.09 12.98
C LEU A 138 -12.44 0.48 11.72
N ALA A 139 -13.26 0.30 10.68
CA ALA A 139 -12.77 -0.16 9.39
C ALA A 139 -11.64 0.76 8.89
N PRO A 140 -10.53 0.21 8.36
CA PRO A 140 -9.48 1.03 7.77
C PRO A 140 -10.03 1.83 6.59
N LEU A 141 -9.60 3.09 6.48
CA LEU A 141 -9.99 3.96 5.38
C LEU A 141 -8.98 3.79 4.25
N CYS A 142 -9.46 3.40 3.07
CA CYS A 142 -8.63 3.19 1.88
C CYS A 142 -8.89 4.31 0.87
N TYR A 143 -7.83 5.03 0.50
CA TYR A 143 -7.85 6.06 -0.53
C TYR A 143 -7.15 5.55 -1.77
N LEU A 144 -7.92 5.39 -2.85
CA LEU A 144 -7.44 4.93 -4.14
C LEU A 144 -7.32 6.11 -5.10
N TRP A 145 -6.18 6.23 -5.76
CA TRP A 145 -6.02 7.13 -6.91
C TRP A 145 -5.03 6.53 -7.90
N ASN A 146 -5.15 6.92 -9.16
CA ASN A 146 -4.18 6.53 -10.19
C ASN A 146 -3.13 7.64 -10.38
N GLU A 147 -2.06 7.30 -11.08
CA GLU A 147 -0.98 8.23 -11.44
C GLU A 147 -1.45 9.44 -12.25
N THR A 148 -2.61 9.37 -12.92
CA THR A 148 -3.14 10.51 -13.69
C THR A 148 -3.80 11.53 -12.78
N ILE A 149 -4.17 11.20 -11.54
CA ILE A 149 -4.76 12.17 -10.62
C ILE A 149 -3.68 12.80 -9.74
N ALA A 150 -2.71 12.02 -9.27
CA ALA A 150 -1.57 12.49 -8.50
C ALA A 150 -0.48 11.42 -8.51
N ALA A 151 0.79 11.81 -8.44
CA ALA A 151 1.85 10.82 -8.31
C ALA A 151 1.96 10.31 -6.85
N ARG A 152 3.07 9.63 -6.57
CA ARG A 152 3.31 8.85 -5.34
C ARG A 152 4.10 9.63 -4.28
N GLY A 153 4.46 10.88 -4.54
CA GLY A 153 5.32 11.71 -3.72
C GLY A 153 4.69 12.09 -2.38
N VAL A 154 5.54 12.38 -1.39
CA VAL A 154 5.12 12.81 -0.04
C VAL A 154 4.25 14.07 -0.13
N ASP A 155 4.58 14.99 -1.03
CA ASP A 155 3.84 16.23 -1.23
C ASP A 155 2.43 16.00 -1.82
N GLU A 156 2.24 14.94 -2.60
CA GLU A 156 0.97 14.59 -3.21
C GLU A 156 0.07 13.81 -2.26
N VAL A 157 0.67 12.91 -1.47
CA VAL A 157 0.01 12.27 -0.31
C VAL A 157 -0.45 13.34 0.68
N ARG A 158 0.35 14.40 0.89
CA ARG A 158 0.02 15.53 1.76
C ARG A 158 -1.03 16.47 1.17
N SER A 159 -1.01 16.75 -0.14
CA SER A 159 -1.97 17.68 -0.78
C SER A 159 -3.38 17.12 -0.82
N LYS A 160 -3.55 15.82 -1.17
CA LYS A 160 -4.87 15.18 -1.12
C LYS A 160 -5.38 14.94 0.30
N SER A 161 -4.47 14.77 1.25
CA SER A 161 -4.79 14.66 2.66
C SER A 161 -4.77 16.06 3.25
N SER A 162 -5.76 16.91 2.95
CA SER A 162 -5.88 18.22 3.59
C SER A 162 -5.94 18.05 5.11
N TRP A 163 -4.80 18.20 5.81
CA TRP A 163 -4.63 17.91 7.24
C TRP A 163 -5.37 18.87 8.19
N LYS A 164 -6.36 19.61 7.70
CA LYS A 164 -7.19 20.50 8.51
C LYS A 164 -8.18 19.70 9.35
N SER A 165 -8.91 18.78 8.72
CA SER A 165 -9.96 18.04 9.42
C SER A 165 -10.29 16.72 8.74
N PHE A 166 -10.53 15.68 9.52
CA PHE A 166 -10.84 14.33 9.05
C PHE A 166 -12.33 14.03 9.18
N PHE A 167 -13.00 13.77 8.07
CA PHE A 167 -14.41 13.38 8.04
C PHE A 167 -14.52 11.85 8.13
N TYR A 168 -15.21 11.32 9.15
CA TYR A 168 -15.41 9.89 9.34
C TYR A 168 -16.84 9.58 9.78
N LYS A 169 -17.30 8.37 9.46
CA LYS A 169 -18.56 7.79 9.97
C LYS A 169 -18.21 6.58 10.81
N GLU A 170 -18.91 6.41 11.93
CA GLU A 170 -18.70 5.23 12.79
C GLU A 170 -19.50 4.03 12.28
N ARG A 171 -20.57 4.29 11.54
CA ARG A 171 -21.45 3.29 10.91
C ARG A 171 -21.91 3.77 9.54
N PHE A 172 -22.16 2.83 8.63
CA PHE A 172 -22.51 3.10 7.22
C PHE A 172 -23.89 3.75 7.04
N ASP A 173 -24.78 3.58 8.02
CA ASP A 173 -26.16 4.07 8.05
C ASP A 173 -26.30 5.51 8.56
N GLN A 174 -25.23 6.14 9.03
CA GLN A 174 -25.25 7.54 9.45
C GLN A 174 -25.27 8.46 8.22
N GLU A 175 -26.20 9.43 8.18
CA GLU A 175 -26.27 10.41 7.09
C GLU A 175 -25.11 11.41 7.16
N ASP A 176 -24.76 11.87 8.35
CA ASP A 176 -23.75 12.92 8.56
C ASP A 176 -22.35 12.38 8.88
N PHE A 177 -21.32 13.08 8.37
CA PHE A 177 -19.91 12.81 8.69
C PHE A 177 -19.47 13.54 9.97
N LYS A 178 -18.77 12.84 10.88
CA LYS A 178 -18.10 13.44 12.04
C LYS A 178 -16.73 13.97 11.64
N VAL A 179 -16.28 15.06 12.28
CA VAL A 179 -15.04 15.75 11.90
C VAL A 179 -14.01 15.73 13.03
N ILE A 180 -12.77 15.29 12.77
CA ILE A 180 -11.61 15.44 13.68
C ILE A 180 -10.70 16.54 13.12
N ASP A 181 -10.70 17.70 13.77
CA ASP A 181 -9.82 18.83 13.42
C ASP A 181 -8.44 18.67 14.08
N PHE A 182 -7.37 18.76 13.29
CA PHE A 182 -5.98 18.60 13.75
C PHE A 182 -5.29 19.92 14.13
N ASN A 183 -6.02 21.04 14.18
CA ASN A 183 -5.46 22.34 14.59
C ASN A 183 -4.85 22.29 16.00
N LYS A 184 -3.53 22.14 16.08
CA LYS A 184 -2.77 22.38 17.31
C LYS A 184 -2.79 23.88 17.61
N LYS A 185 -3.31 24.27 18.77
CA LYS A 185 -3.05 25.60 19.36
C LYS A 185 -1.59 25.70 19.80
N THR A 186 -0.63 25.88 18.90
CA THR A 186 0.72 26.32 19.30
C THR A 186 1.49 27.01 18.17
N ARG A 187 1.71 28.32 18.39
CA ARG A 187 2.65 29.28 17.78
C ARG A 187 2.62 29.45 16.26
N HIS A 188 2.38 30.71 15.87
CA HIS A 188 2.48 31.28 14.53
C HIS A 188 3.69 30.77 13.73
N THR A 189 3.52 29.64 13.06
CA THR A 189 4.14 29.41 11.77
C THR A 189 3.04 29.72 10.77
N VAL A 190 3.33 30.57 9.78
CA VAL A 190 2.40 30.88 8.70
C VAL A 190 2.16 29.59 7.92
N PHE A 191 1.23 28.77 8.40
CA PHE A 191 0.73 27.63 7.67
C PHE A 191 -0.29 28.17 6.68
N VAL A 192 -0.04 27.91 5.41
CA VAL A 192 -0.89 28.36 4.32
C VAL A 192 -2.22 27.64 4.46
N ASP A 193 -3.22 28.37 4.96
CA ASP A 193 -4.55 27.87 5.28
C ASP A 193 -5.34 27.43 4.04
N ASN A 194 -4.74 27.33 2.85
CA ASN A 194 -5.32 26.76 1.65
C ASN A 194 -4.18 26.28 0.75
N ILE A 195 -3.68 25.07 1.00
CA ILE A 195 -2.81 24.42 0.02
C ILE A 195 -3.72 24.03 -1.15
N PRO A 196 -3.60 24.68 -2.33
CA PRO A 196 -4.38 24.28 -3.48
C PRO A 196 -4.05 22.83 -3.85
N PRO A 197 -4.95 22.12 -4.55
CA PRO A 197 -4.60 20.83 -5.15
C PRO A 197 -3.28 20.98 -5.89
N THR A 198 -2.33 20.06 -5.68
CA THR A 198 -1.04 20.12 -6.39
C THR A 198 -1.25 20.14 -7.90
N ASN A 199 -2.30 19.45 -8.38
CA ASN A 199 -2.74 19.49 -9.77
C ASN A 199 -4.25 19.76 -9.81
N ASN A 200 -4.65 20.75 -10.62
CA ASN A 200 -6.07 21.03 -10.91
C ASN A 200 -6.58 20.21 -12.10
N GLU A 201 -5.66 19.69 -12.92
CA GLU A 201 -5.90 18.88 -14.11
C GLU A 201 -5.20 17.53 -13.95
N PRO A 202 -5.69 16.46 -14.61
CA PRO A 202 -5.01 15.17 -14.58
C PRO A 202 -3.59 15.29 -15.15
N LEU A 203 -2.64 14.64 -14.48
CA LEU A 203 -1.27 14.53 -14.93
C LEU A 203 -1.25 13.85 -16.32
N PRO A 204 -0.50 14.42 -17.28
CA PRO A 204 -0.45 13.92 -18.64
C PRO A 204 0.15 12.52 -18.67
N VAL A 205 -0.50 11.61 -19.40
CA VAL A 205 0.00 10.27 -19.70
C VAL A 205 0.77 10.32 -21.02
N SER A 206 1.95 9.72 -21.08
CA SER A 206 2.74 9.72 -22.31
C SER A 206 2.05 8.92 -23.43
N THR A 207 2.26 9.34 -24.68
CA THR A 207 1.68 8.69 -25.86
C THR A 207 2.14 7.24 -26.02
N GLU A 208 3.37 6.92 -25.62
CA GLU A 208 3.90 5.56 -25.65
C GLU A 208 3.23 4.68 -24.59
N LYS A 209 2.98 5.25 -23.41
CA LYS A 209 2.25 4.55 -22.35
C LYS A 209 0.83 4.23 -22.78
N LEU A 210 0.21 5.16 -23.47
CA LEU A 210 -1.12 4.96 -24.05
C LEU A 210 -1.13 3.86 -25.11
N LYS A 211 -0.17 3.85 -26.04
CA LYS A 211 -0.02 2.79 -27.04
C LYS A 211 0.12 1.42 -26.36
N ASP A 212 0.94 1.34 -25.32
CA ASP A 212 1.13 0.11 -24.54
C ASP A 212 -0.19 -0.30 -23.84
N LEU A 213 -0.91 0.62 -23.20
CA LEU A 213 -2.20 0.32 -22.56
C LEU A 213 -3.25 -0.19 -23.56
N LYS A 214 -3.36 0.42 -24.74
CA LYS A 214 -4.25 -0.07 -25.81
C LYS A 214 -3.87 -1.48 -26.25
N SER A 215 -2.58 -1.74 -26.44
CA SER A 215 -2.09 -3.09 -26.81
C SER A 215 -2.39 -4.15 -25.73
N LEU A 216 -2.51 -3.74 -24.47
CA LEU A 216 -2.81 -4.65 -23.35
C LEU A 216 -4.30 -5.01 -23.25
N MET A 217 -5.21 -4.31 -23.94
CA MET A 217 -6.66 -4.56 -23.88
C MET A 217 -7.06 -5.96 -24.35
N CYS A 218 -6.30 -6.55 -25.28
CA CYS A 218 -6.59 -7.89 -25.78
C CYS A 218 -6.40 -8.98 -24.71
N PHE A 219 -5.56 -8.72 -23.70
CA PHE A 219 -5.29 -9.64 -22.59
C PHE A 219 -6.30 -9.51 -21.43
N ILE A 220 -7.19 -8.51 -21.47
CA ILE A 220 -8.24 -8.34 -20.46
C ILE A 220 -9.37 -9.33 -20.73
N ASP A 221 -9.89 -9.94 -19.68
CA ASP A 221 -11.05 -10.82 -19.74
C ASP A 221 -12.28 -10.09 -20.33
N LYS A 222 -13.15 -10.85 -21.02
CA LYS A 222 -14.30 -10.24 -21.70
C LYS A 222 -15.27 -9.53 -20.76
N GLY A 223 -15.34 -9.92 -19.48
CA GLY A 223 -16.26 -9.35 -18.49
C GLY A 223 -15.81 -7.97 -17.98
N SER A 224 -14.52 -7.75 -17.81
CA SER A 224 -13.97 -6.48 -17.33
C SER A 224 -13.50 -5.54 -18.45
N ARG A 225 -13.41 -6.04 -19.69
CA ARG A 225 -12.93 -5.28 -20.86
C ARG A 225 -13.66 -3.97 -21.09
N GLN A 226 -15.00 -3.95 -20.97
CA GLN A 226 -15.78 -2.73 -21.18
C GLN A 226 -15.45 -1.68 -20.12
N TYR A 227 -15.37 -2.08 -18.85
CA TYR A 227 -14.99 -1.19 -17.75
C TYR A 227 -13.63 -0.55 -18.00
N TYR A 228 -12.61 -1.34 -18.36
CA TYR A 228 -11.27 -0.81 -18.62
C TYR A 228 -11.21 0.06 -19.88
N ALA A 229 -11.98 -0.26 -20.92
CA ALA A 229 -12.07 0.56 -22.12
C ALA A 229 -12.68 1.94 -21.81
N GLU A 230 -13.77 1.99 -21.05
CA GLU A 230 -14.38 3.25 -20.61
C GLU A 230 -13.47 4.02 -19.64
N TYR A 231 -12.81 3.32 -18.73
CA TYR A 231 -11.87 3.91 -17.78
C TYR A 231 -10.67 4.57 -18.49
N ILE A 232 -10.10 3.88 -19.48
CA ILE A 232 -9.01 4.43 -20.31
C ILE A 232 -9.54 5.61 -21.14
N LYS A 233 -10.72 5.50 -21.78
CA LYS A 233 -11.33 6.64 -22.49
C LYS A 233 -11.53 7.87 -21.60
N LYS A 234 -11.96 7.68 -20.36
CA LYS A 234 -12.14 8.78 -19.38
C LYS A 234 -10.82 9.43 -18.98
N ILE A 235 -9.74 8.65 -18.90
CA ILE A 235 -8.39 9.18 -18.66
C ILE A 235 -7.88 9.95 -19.91
N LEU A 236 -8.41 9.64 -21.09
CA LEU A 236 -8.00 10.16 -22.40
C LEU A 236 -8.77 11.36 -22.93
N SER A 237 -9.67 11.98 -22.16
CA SER A 237 -10.40 13.17 -22.62
C SER A 237 -9.52 14.43 -22.79
N ASN A 238 -8.19 14.32 -22.64
CA ASN A 238 -7.22 15.30 -23.10
C ASN A 238 -6.49 14.75 -24.35
N GLU A 239 -7.11 15.04 -25.49
CA GLU A 239 -6.66 14.98 -26.89
C GLU A 239 -6.36 13.63 -27.56
N ASP A 240 -7.23 13.34 -28.54
CA ASP A 240 -7.03 12.64 -29.81
C ASP A 240 -6.19 11.37 -29.83
N VAL A 241 -6.89 10.22 -29.89
CA VAL A 241 -6.33 9.05 -30.55
C VAL A 241 -7.27 8.53 -31.61
N ILE A 242 -6.93 8.90 -32.85
CA ILE A 242 -7.37 8.27 -34.09
C ILE A 242 -7.15 6.76 -33.99
N ASP A 243 -8.21 6.03 -34.27
CA ASP A 243 -8.28 4.58 -34.29
C ASP A 243 -7.56 4.06 -35.54
N TYR A 244 -6.35 3.53 -35.38
CA TYR A 244 -5.78 2.61 -36.35
C TYR A 244 -6.01 1.21 -35.81
N LEU A 245 -7.15 0.65 -36.20
CA LEU A 245 -7.41 -0.78 -36.15
C LEU A 245 -6.27 -1.49 -36.90
N PRO A 246 -5.58 -2.47 -36.30
CA PRO A 246 -4.68 -3.33 -37.05
C PRO A 246 -5.52 -4.25 -37.94
N ASP A 247 -5.40 -3.99 -39.23
CA ASP A 247 -5.80 -4.73 -40.43
C ASP A 247 -6.54 -6.05 -40.22
N GLU A 248 -7.70 -6.12 -40.88
CA GLU A 248 -8.37 -7.35 -41.27
C GLU A 248 -7.34 -8.28 -41.92
N VAL A 249 -7.11 -9.42 -41.27
CA VAL A 249 -6.49 -10.57 -41.91
C VAL A 249 -7.53 -11.12 -42.89
N GLU A 250 -7.60 -10.52 -44.08
CA GLU A 250 -8.23 -11.21 -45.20
C GLU A 250 -7.30 -12.35 -45.63
N SER A 251 -7.92 -13.52 -45.55
CA SER A 251 -7.51 -14.85 -45.93
C SER A 251 -6.70 -14.95 -47.23
N ASP A 252 -5.72 -15.86 -47.19
CA ASP A 252 -5.13 -16.53 -48.34
C ASP A 252 -6.20 -16.97 -49.37
N SER A 253 -6.05 -16.52 -50.61
CA SER A 253 -6.49 -17.24 -51.81
C SER A 253 -5.79 -16.72 -53.08
N GLU A 254 -4.71 -17.39 -53.46
CA GLU A 254 -4.42 -18.01 -54.78
C GLU A 254 -2.92 -18.24 -54.96
#